data_AF-A0ABD0P7Z7-F1
#
_entry.id   AF-A0ABD0P7Z7-F1
#
_cell.length_a   1.000
_cell.length_b   1.000
_cell.length_c   1.000
_cell.angle_alpha   90.00
_cell.angle_beta   90.00
_cell.angle_gamma   90.00
#
_symmetry.space_group_name_H-M   'P 1'
#
loop_
_entity.id
_entity.type
_entity.pdbx_description
1 polymer ?
#
loop_
_entity_poly.entity_id
_entity_poly.type
_entity_poly.pdbx_seq_one_letter_code
_entity_poly.pdbx_strand_id
1 'polypeptide(L)'
;EVEDKLPVQSKDDVLATMRELNMLSSSGKSQQRASLFHKLVSETLSGAADEMMKISEWLTWQTLFQCGTDECTSAIMQILRTFDESAREADAIVYALSLLPHASPQKVRDMLSMAQNKQSKSIMYALANTVK
;
A
#
# COMPACT_ATOMS: atom_id res chain seq x y z
N GLU A 1 17.99 -27.03 1.46
CA GLU A 1 16.89 -26.74 0.50
C GLU A 1 17.24 -25.48 -0.27
N VAL A 2 17.06 -25.48 -1.59
CA VAL A 2 17.26 -24.30 -2.42
C VAL A 2 15.97 -23.51 -2.34
N GLU A 3 16.00 -22.44 -1.55
CA GLU A 3 14.94 -21.45 -1.47
C GLU A 3 14.87 -20.76 -2.85
N ASP A 4 13.80 -21.09 -3.59
CA ASP A 4 13.49 -20.54 -4.90
C ASP A 4 13.20 -19.04 -4.74
N LYS A 5 14.26 -18.24 -4.69
CA LYS A 5 14.17 -16.78 -4.73
C LYS A 5 13.63 -16.41 -6.11
N LEU A 6 12.31 -16.21 -6.17
CA LEU A 6 11.65 -15.47 -7.23
C LEU A 6 12.52 -14.25 -7.59
N PRO A 7 12.75 -13.99 -8.89
CA PRO A 7 13.60 -12.88 -9.29
C PRO A 7 13.02 -11.60 -8.69
N VAL A 8 13.83 -10.91 -7.88
CA VAL A 8 13.49 -9.60 -7.35
C VAL A 8 13.34 -8.68 -8.56
N GLN A 9 12.10 -8.45 -8.98
CA GLN A 9 11.81 -7.53 -10.09
C GLN A 9 12.26 -6.14 -9.70
N SER A 10 12.86 -5.44 -10.66
CA SER A 10 13.38 -4.10 -10.42
C SER A 10 12.23 -3.12 -10.28
N LYS A 11 12.47 -2.00 -9.58
CA LYS A 11 11.53 -0.87 -9.53
C LYS A 11 11.05 -0.44 -10.92
N ASP A 12 11.91 -0.51 -11.92
CA ASP A 12 11.56 -0.15 -13.30
C ASP A 12 10.55 -1.12 -13.93
N ASP A 13 10.61 -2.40 -13.58
CA ASP A 13 9.66 -3.42 -14.06
C ASP A 13 8.26 -3.22 -13.45
N VAL A 14 8.20 -2.86 -12.16
CA VAL A 14 6.95 -2.48 -11.47
C VAL A 14 6.33 -1.28 -12.17
N LEU A 15 7.12 -0.24 -12.44
CA LEU A 15 6.64 0.99 -13.08
C LEU A 15 6.26 0.77 -14.55
N ALA A 16 6.93 -0.13 -15.27
CA ALA A 16 6.54 -0.52 -16.62
C ALA A 16 5.16 -1.21 -16.62
N THR A 17 4.97 -2.18 -15.71
CA THR A 17 3.69 -2.89 -15.54
C THR A 17 2.56 -1.92 -15.18
N MET A 18 2.83 -0.97 -14.27
CA MET A 18 1.90 0.09 -13.89
C MET A 18 1.46 0.97 -15.07
N ARG A 19 2.41 1.38 -15.93
CA ARG A 19 2.10 2.16 -17.14
C ARG A 19 1.26 1.37 -18.12
N GLU A 20 1.58 0.09 -18.33
CA GLU A 20 0.80 -0.79 -19.21
C GLU A 20 -0.63 -0.95 -18.70
N LEU A 21 -0.81 -1.21 -17.40
CA LEU A 21 -2.13 -1.31 -16.77
C LEU A 21 -2.96 -0.03 -16.93
N ASN A 22 -2.32 1.14 -16.77
CA ASN A 22 -2.99 2.42 -16.94
C ASN A 22 -3.46 2.62 -18.39
N MET A 23 -2.65 2.24 -19.38
CA MET A 23 -3.02 2.28 -20.80
C MET A 23 -4.12 1.28 -21.15
N LEU A 24 -4.12 0.10 -20.55
CA LEU A 24 -5.11 -0.95 -20.83
C LEU A 24 -6.51 -0.62 -20.30
N SER A 25 -6.65 0.38 -19.42
CA SER A 25 -7.94 0.79 -18.84
C SER A 25 -9.01 1.13 -19.89
N SER A 26 -8.63 1.62 -21.07
CA SER A 26 -9.53 1.99 -22.17
C SER A 26 -9.66 0.93 -23.27
N SER A 27 -8.91 -0.18 -23.18
CA SER A 27 -8.64 -1.07 -24.33
C SER A 27 -9.58 -2.28 -24.48
N GLY A 28 -10.51 -2.50 -23.55
CA GLY A 28 -11.40 -3.68 -23.56
C GLY A 28 -10.73 -5.03 -23.27
N LYS A 29 -9.40 -5.07 -23.05
CA LYS A 29 -8.62 -6.29 -22.77
C LYS A 29 -8.66 -6.69 -21.29
N SER A 30 -9.84 -7.01 -20.78
CA SER A 30 -10.09 -7.28 -19.35
C SER A 30 -9.21 -8.40 -18.77
N GLN A 31 -9.01 -9.50 -19.50
CA GLN A 31 -8.20 -10.63 -19.03
C GLN A 31 -6.72 -10.27 -18.89
N GLN A 32 -6.14 -9.60 -19.89
CA GLN A 32 -4.75 -9.12 -19.84
C GLN A 32 -4.55 -8.12 -18.70
N ARG A 33 -5.52 -7.21 -18.50
CA ARG A 33 -5.49 -6.27 -17.39
C ARG A 33 -5.52 -7.00 -16.03
N ALA A 34 -6.36 -8.01 -15.88
CA ALA A 34 -6.44 -8.79 -14.66
C ALA A 34 -5.12 -9.55 -14.37
N SER A 35 -4.50 -10.17 -15.38
CA SER A 35 -3.23 -10.88 -15.19
C SER A 35 -2.08 -9.94 -14.82
N LEU A 36 -1.98 -8.78 -15.47
CA LEU A 36 -0.96 -7.79 -15.13
C LEU A 36 -1.19 -7.17 -13.75
N PHE A 37 -2.45 -6.98 -13.36
CA PHE A 37 -2.78 -6.45 -12.04
C PHE A 37 -2.41 -7.45 -10.94
N HIS A 38 -2.72 -8.74 -11.13
CA HIS A 38 -2.28 -9.79 -10.22
C HIS A 38 -0.76 -9.84 -10.10
N LYS A 39 -0.04 -9.72 -11.23
CA LYS A 39 1.43 -9.65 -11.23
C LYS A 39 1.92 -8.48 -10.37
N LEU A 40 1.37 -7.28 -10.60
CA LEU A 40 1.73 -6.08 -9.85
C LEU A 40 1.45 -6.22 -8.34
N VAL A 41 0.34 -6.85 -7.95
CA VAL A 41 -0.02 -7.09 -6.54
C VAL A 41 0.90 -8.11 -5.87
N SER A 42 1.41 -9.09 -6.62
CA SER A 42 2.34 -10.11 -6.10
C SER A 42 3.79 -9.61 -5.94
N GLU A 43 4.12 -8.46 -6.51
CA GLU A 43 5.45 -7.87 -6.43
C GLU A 43 5.63 -7.03 -5.15
N THR A 44 6.85 -6.99 -4.62
CA THR A 44 7.18 -6.16 -3.46
C THR A 44 7.29 -4.70 -3.89
N LEU A 45 6.30 -3.88 -3.54
CA LEU A 45 6.17 -2.49 -4.01
C LEU A 45 7.02 -1.46 -3.24
N SER A 46 7.86 -1.94 -2.31
CA SER A 46 8.64 -1.07 -1.44
C SER A 46 9.57 -0.17 -2.25
N GLY A 47 9.33 1.15 -2.18
CA GLY A 47 10.12 2.16 -2.88
C GLY A 47 9.65 2.55 -4.28
N ALA A 48 8.54 2.00 -4.78
CA ALA A 48 7.90 2.42 -6.04
C ALA A 48 6.58 3.19 -5.86
N ALA A 49 6.01 3.18 -4.64
CA ALA A 49 4.68 3.74 -4.36
C ALA A 49 4.54 5.22 -4.78
N ASP A 50 5.54 6.06 -4.49
CA ASP A 50 5.51 7.48 -4.85
C ASP A 50 5.52 7.70 -6.37
N GLU A 51 6.29 6.91 -7.13
CA GLU A 51 6.25 6.98 -8.59
C GLU A 51 4.98 6.38 -9.18
N MET A 52 4.44 5.33 -8.57
CA MET A 52 3.14 4.76 -8.97
C MET A 52 2.02 5.78 -8.80
N MET A 53 2.03 6.55 -7.69
CA MET A 53 1.06 7.63 -7.47
C MET A 53 1.09 8.66 -8.60
N LYS A 54 2.28 9.00 -9.11
CA LYS A 54 2.45 9.93 -10.25
C LYS A 54 1.92 9.35 -11.57
N ILE A 55 1.90 8.04 -11.72
CA ILE A 55 1.35 7.37 -12.92
C ILE A 55 -0.18 7.29 -12.83
N SER A 56 -0.70 6.81 -11.70
CA SER A 56 -2.14 6.70 -11.44
C SER A 56 -2.42 6.47 -9.95
N GLU A 57 -2.99 7.46 -9.27
CA GLU A 57 -3.38 7.37 -7.87
C GLU A 57 -4.36 6.23 -7.61
N TRP A 58 -5.41 6.12 -8.43
CA TRP A 58 -6.45 5.10 -8.29
C TRP A 58 -5.91 3.68 -8.41
N LEU A 59 -5.02 3.44 -9.38
CA LEU A 59 -4.41 2.14 -9.55
C LEU A 59 -3.43 1.83 -8.41
N THR A 60 -2.71 2.84 -7.91
CA THR A 60 -1.78 2.68 -6.79
C THR A 60 -2.50 2.27 -5.52
N TRP A 61 -3.61 2.96 -5.19
CA TRP A 61 -4.43 2.59 -4.04
C TRP A 61 -4.98 1.17 -4.15
N GLN A 62 -5.49 0.78 -5.32
CA GLN A 62 -5.95 -0.60 -5.55
C GLN A 62 -4.84 -1.61 -5.30
N THR A 63 -3.63 -1.37 -5.83
CA THR A 63 -2.51 -2.30 -5.67
C THR A 63 -2.06 -2.38 -4.21
N LEU A 64 -1.89 -1.24 -3.54
CA LEU A 64 -1.43 -1.20 -2.15
C LEU A 64 -2.39 -1.92 -1.20
N PHE A 65 -3.70 -1.72 -1.35
CA PHE A 65 -4.69 -2.39 -0.51
C PHE A 65 -4.79 -3.90 -0.81
N GLN A 66 -4.54 -4.32 -2.05
CA GLN A 66 -4.62 -5.74 -2.43
C GLN A 66 -3.33 -6.52 -2.20
N CYS A 67 -2.19 -5.84 -2.06
CA CYS A 67 -0.89 -6.46 -1.78
C CYS A 67 -0.84 -7.19 -0.43
N GLY A 68 -1.43 -6.59 0.62
CA GLY A 68 -1.63 -7.25 1.91
C GLY A 68 -0.37 -7.54 2.73
N THR A 69 0.83 -7.17 2.28
CA THR A 69 2.07 -7.32 3.06
C THR A 69 2.28 -6.16 4.06
N ASP A 70 3.16 -6.37 5.03
CA ASP A 70 3.57 -5.32 5.97
C ASP A 70 4.19 -4.13 5.22
N GLU A 71 5.01 -4.37 4.20
CA GLU A 71 5.64 -3.31 3.40
C GLU A 71 4.60 -2.45 2.67
N CYS A 72 3.56 -3.08 2.10
CA CYS A 72 2.47 -2.37 1.45
C CYS A 72 1.65 -1.55 2.46
N THR A 73 1.45 -2.07 3.66
CA THR A 73 0.83 -1.32 4.77
C THR A 73 1.69 -0.13 5.19
N SER A 74 3.01 -0.30 5.30
CA SER A 74 3.95 0.79 5.59
C SER A 74 3.91 1.87 4.50
N ALA A 75 3.87 1.49 3.23
CA ALA A 75 3.76 2.43 2.11
C ALA A 75 2.45 3.23 2.17
N ILE A 76 1.31 2.58 2.46
CA ILE A 76 0.04 3.28 2.70
C ILE A 76 0.21 4.31 3.82
N MET A 77 0.79 3.92 4.95
CA MET A 77 0.99 4.82 6.10
C MET A 77 1.88 6.01 5.75
N GLN A 78 2.92 5.81 4.94
CA GLN A 78 3.79 6.90 4.47
C GLN A 78 3.03 7.88 3.58
N ILE A 79 2.23 7.38 2.63
CA ILE A 79 1.37 8.21 1.78
C ILE A 79 0.39 9.02 2.64
N LEU A 80 -0.31 8.38 3.59
CA LEU A 80 -1.32 9.05 4.42
C LEU A 80 -0.73 10.15 5.30
N ARG A 81 0.55 10.08 5.68
CA ARG A 81 1.22 11.18 6.41
C ARG A 81 1.37 12.45 5.59
N THR A 82 1.30 12.37 4.27
CA THR A 82 1.38 13.54 3.38
C THR A 82 0.06 14.27 3.23
N PHE A 83 -1.05 13.68 3.70
CA PHE A 83 -2.36 14.30 3.65
C PHE A 83 -2.44 15.46 4.64
N ASP A 84 -3.27 16.45 4.30
CA ASP A 84 -3.55 17.58 5.18
C ASP A 84 -4.07 17.12 6.55
N GLU A 85 -3.69 17.83 7.62
CA GLU A 85 -4.10 17.46 8.98
C GLU A 85 -5.63 17.46 9.17
N SER A 86 -6.37 18.24 8.38
CA SER A 86 -7.84 18.25 8.42
C SER A 86 -8.49 17.08 7.69
N ALA A 87 -7.75 16.31 6.87
CA ALA A 87 -8.26 15.18 6.12
C ALA A 87 -8.73 14.07 7.06
N ARG A 88 -10.04 13.78 7.04
CA ARG A 88 -10.68 12.77 7.89
C ARG A 88 -10.58 11.37 7.29
N GLU A 89 -10.42 11.31 5.98
CA GLU A 89 -10.23 10.08 5.19
C GLU A 89 -8.95 9.37 5.64
N ALA A 90 -7.86 10.11 5.87
CA ALA A 90 -6.61 9.54 6.37
C ALA A 90 -6.81 8.86 7.73
N ASP A 91 -7.51 9.51 8.66
CA ASP A 91 -7.83 8.95 9.98
C ASP A 91 -8.66 7.67 9.89
N ALA A 92 -9.63 7.65 8.98
CA ALA A 92 -10.49 6.50 8.74
C ALA A 92 -9.70 5.31 8.17
N ILE A 93 -8.80 5.56 7.21
CA ILE A 93 -7.95 4.52 6.63
C ILE A 93 -6.97 3.97 7.67
N VAL A 94 -6.31 4.83 8.46
CA VAL A 94 -5.41 4.38 9.55
C VAL A 94 -6.16 3.50 10.55
N TYR A 95 -7.37 3.91 10.95
CA TYR A 95 -8.20 3.08 11.83
C TYR A 95 -8.58 1.75 11.19
N ALA A 96 -8.98 1.74 9.92
CA ALA A 96 -9.31 0.49 9.20
C ALA A 96 -8.12 -0.46 9.12
N LEU A 97 -6.90 0.03 8.84
CA LEU A 97 -5.68 -0.78 8.82
C LEU A 97 -5.37 -1.44 10.17
N SER A 98 -5.72 -0.78 11.28
CA SER A 98 -5.56 -1.37 12.62
C SER A 98 -6.48 -2.56 12.89
N LEU A 99 -7.56 -2.73 12.12
CA LEU A 99 -8.49 -3.85 12.23
C LEU A 99 -8.02 -5.10 11.46
N LEU A 100 -7.00 -4.95 10.59
CA LEU A 100 -6.44 -6.09 9.88
C LEU A 100 -5.82 -7.09 10.87
N PRO A 101 -6.05 -8.40 10.68
CA PRO A 101 -5.47 -9.43 11.54
C PRO A 101 -3.93 -9.40 11.45
N HIS A 102 -3.28 -9.91 12.49
CA HIS A 102 -1.82 -9.94 12.65
C HIS A 102 -1.17 -8.57 12.90
N ALA A 103 -0.69 -8.39 14.14
CA ALA A 103 0.18 -7.29 14.49
C ALA A 103 1.64 -7.71 14.30
N SER A 104 2.29 -7.20 13.26
CA SER A 104 3.72 -7.32 13.09
C SER A 104 4.46 -6.23 13.89
N PRO A 105 5.71 -6.45 14.31
CA PRO A 105 6.52 -5.39 14.90
C PRO A 105 6.64 -4.15 13.99
N GLN A 106 6.60 -4.35 12.67
CA GLN A 106 6.64 -3.25 11.71
C GLN A 106 5.34 -2.44 11.73
N LYS A 107 4.19 -3.11 11.70
CA LYS A 107 2.87 -2.46 11.81
C LYS A 107 2.73 -1.64 13.10
N VAL A 108 3.22 -2.16 14.24
CA VAL A 108 3.21 -1.41 15.52
C VAL A 108 4.08 -0.14 15.41
N ARG A 109 5.27 -0.22 14.82
CA ARG A 109 6.14 0.96 14.61
C ARG A 109 5.50 1.98 13.68
N ASP A 110 4.86 1.54 12.61
CA ASP A 110 4.21 2.43 11.66
C ASP A 110 3.00 3.16 12.29
N MET A 111 2.20 2.43 13.07
CA MET A 111 1.07 2.99 13.83
C MET A 111 1.54 3.97 14.90
N LEU A 112 2.62 3.65 15.64
CA LEU A 112 3.20 4.57 16.62
C LEU A 112 3.69 5.84 15.96
N SER A 113 4.41 5.72 14.85
CA SER A 113 4.91 6.88 14.11
C SER A 113 3.78 7.71 13.50
N MET A 114 2.67 7.09 13.08
CA MET A 114 1.46 7.81 12.67
C MET A 114 0.81 8.57 13.85
N ALA A 115 0.71 7.95 15.02
CA ALA A 115 0.18 8.61 16.23
C ALA A 115 1.06 9.77 16.71
N GLN A 116 2.39 9.66 16.55
CA GLN A 116 3.32 10.76 16.83
C GLN A 116 3.16 11.92 15.84
N ASN A 117 2.86 11.62 14.57
CA ASN A 117 2.57 12.64 13.56
C ASN A 117 1.22 13.33 13.79
N LYS A 118 0.18 12.57 14.13
CA LYS A 118 -1.19 13.08 14.30
C LYS A 118 -1.94 12.36 15.42
N GLN A 119 -2.31 13.09 16.46
CA GLN A 119 -2.95 12.55 17.67
C GLN A 119 -4.49 12.63 17.64
N SER A 120 -5.10 12.29 16.51
CA SER A 120 -6.57 12.23 16.45
C SER A 120 -7.09 11.02 17.24
N LYS A 121 -8.36 11.09 17.69
CA LYS A 121 -8.99 9.98 18.44
C LYS A 121 -8.90 8.66 17.67
N SER A 122 -9.21 8.68 16.37
CA SER A 122 -9.18 7.49 15.51
C SER A 122 -7.78 6.87 15.43
N ILE A 123 -6.74 7.70 15.30
CA ILE A 123 -5.34 7.21 15.22
C ILE A 123 -4.88 6.65 16.57
N MET A 124 -5.24 7.30 17.68
CA MET A 124 -4.91 6.79 19.02
C MET A 124 -5.62 5.45 19.30
N TYR A 125 -6.88 5.30 18.88
CA TYR A 125 -7.58 4.01 18.94
C TYR A 125 -6.95 2.97 18.01
N ALA A 126 -6.49 3.37 16.82
CA ALA A 126 -5.80 2.49 15.89
C ALA A 126 -4.51 1.91 16.51
N LEU A 127 -3.70 2.76 17.16
CA LEU A 127 -2.51 2.33 17.88
C LEU A 127 -2.86 1.36 19.01
N ALA A 128 -3.86 1.69 19.83
CA ALA A 128 -4.30 0.83 20.93
C ALA A 128 -4.85 -0.52 20.45
N ASN A 129 -5.53 -0.56 19.29
CA ASN A 129 -6.02 -1.81 18.71
C ASN A 129 -4.90 -2.68 18.13
N THR A 130 -3.86 -2.05 17.58
CA THR A 130 -2.73 -2.77 16.96
C THR A 130 -1.89 -3.53 17.99
N VAL A 131 -1.90 -3.11 19.27
CA VAL A 131 -1.12 -3.74 20.35
C VAL A 131 -1.94 -4.69 21.24
N LYS A 132 -3.23 -4.89 20.94
CA LYS A 132 -4.08 -5.88 21.63
C LYS A 132 -3.76 -7.30 21.18
#